data_AF-A0A1R0F7R1-F1
#
_entry.id   AF-A0A1R0F7R1-F1
#
_cell.length_a   1.000
_cell.length_b   1.000
_cell.length_c   1.000
_cell.angle_alpha   90.00
_cell.angle_beta   90.00
_cell.angle_gamma   90.00
#
_symmetry.space_group_name_H-M   'P 1'
#
loop_
_entity.id
_entity.type
_entity.pdbx_description
1 polymer ?
#
loop_
_entity_poly.entity_id
_entity_poly.type
_entity_poly.pdbx_seq_one_letter_code
_entity_poly.pdbx_strand_id
1 'polypeptide(L)'
;MADSLFFTPSRQLTVGEAAALTGAALRNPELSGSVIEHLSSLDNAEPGSLVFVESRKFAKALRESRALAVFCSEDVASKVPDNIATLVTPSPHRDFAMIGRILFPTAAKPAPWFGEYGISPQAFVHPEAKLEEGVTVEAGAVIGRGAEVGSGTLVSSTAVIGENCRVGRECYIAPSVSIQYSFIGNRVHLYPGVRVGQDGFGYVGGPSGIEKIPQLGRVIIQDDVEIGANTTIDRGALKDTVIGEGTKIDNLVQIAHNVQIGRYCLIAAHCGIAGSSTIGDMTQLGGSVGLADHVKVGAHVQIAAASGVMNDIPDGEKWGGSPARPIKQWFREVAALRNMTKFNKEK
;
A
#
# COMPACT_ATOMS: atom_id res chain seq x y z
N MET A 1 17.91 -11.03 -5.98
CA MET A 1 17.13 -12.25 -6.25
C MET A 1 16.11 -12.45 -5.13
N ALA A 2 14.97 -13.08 -5.42
CA ALA A 2 14.03 -13.52 -4.37
C ALA A 2 14.69 -14.58 -3.48
N ASP A 3 14.46 -14.51 -2.17
CA ASP A 3 15.02 -15.45 -1.21
C ASP A 3 14.25 -16.77 -1.27
N SER A 4 14.95 -17.86 -1.61
CA SER A 4 14.33 -19.18 -1.81
C SER A 4 13.87 -19.87 -0.53
N LEU A 5 14.34 -19.42 0.66
CA LEU A 5 13.83 -19.91 1.94
C LEU A 5 12.39 -19.44 2.17
N PHE A 6 12.07 -18.22 1.75
CA PHE A 6 10.76 -17.59 1.98
C PHE A 6 9.85 -17.64 0.76
N PHE A 7 10.42 -17.66 -0.45
CA PHE A 7 9.68 -17.53 -1.70
C PHE A 7 10.12 -18.58 -2.71
N THR A 8 9.28 -19.62 -2.85
CA THR A 8 9.42 -20.60 -3.93
C THR A 8 8.50 -20.22 -5.08
N PRO A 9 8.98 -20.19 -6.34
CA PRO A 9 8.12 -19.96 -7.49
C PRO A 9 6.97 -20.98 -7.57
N SER A 10 5.76 -20.51 -7.81
CA SER A 10 4.54 -21.34 -7.94
C SER A 10 4.55 -22.22 -9.21
N ARG A 11 5.34 -21.83 -10.21
CA ARG A 11 5.50 -22.51 -11.49
C ARG A 11 6.82 -22.12 -12.15
N GLN A 12 7.27 -22.93 -13.10
CA GLN A 12 8.29 -22.50 -14.07
C GLN A 12 7.66 -21.60 -15.13
N LEU A 13 8.43 -20.66 -15.64
CA LEU A 13 7.99 -19.75 -16.70
C LEU A 13 9.13 -19.51 -17.68
N THR A 14 8.85 -19.65 -18.97
CA THR A 14 9.80 -19.32 -20.04
C THR A 14 9.72 -17.85 -20.43
N VAL A 15 10.74 -17.35 -21.12
CA VAL A 15 10.74 -16.00 -21.71
C VAL A 15 9.56 -15.82 -22.68
N GLY A 16 9.28 -16.83 -23.52
CA GLY A 16 8.17 -16.79 -24.46
C GLY A 16 6.80 -16.68 -23.76
N GLU A 17 6.60 -17.44 -22.68
CA GLU A 17 5.38 -17.33 -21.88
C GLU A 17 5.29 -15.97 -21.18
N ALA A 18 6.39 -15.43 -20.66
CA ALA A 18 6.41 -14.09 -20.08
C ALA A 18 6.04 -13.00 -21.10
N ALA A 19 6.50 -13.14 -22.35
CA ALA A 19 6.09 -12.28 -23.46
C ALA A 19 4.59 -12.40 -23.76
N ALA A 20 4.07 -13.63 -23.84
CA ALA A 20 2.66 -13.88 -24.12
C ALA A 20 1.72 -13.36 -23.01
N LEU A 21 2.10 -13.53 -21.74
CA LEU A 21 1.31 -13.07 -20.59
C LEU A 21 1.24 -11.55 -20.48
N THR A 22 2.30 -10.85 -20.86
CA THR A 22 2.40 -9.39 -20.74
C THR A 22 2.04 -8.65 -22.03
N GLY A 23 2.03 -9.35 -23.17
CA GLY A 23 1.91 -8.75 -24.49
C GLY A 23 3.19 -8.05 -24.98
N ALA A 24 4.33 -8.25 -24.30
CA ALA A 24 5.60 -7.68 -24.70
C ALA A 24 6.14 -8.32 -25.99
N ALA A 25 6.79 -7.52 -26.82
CA ALA A 25 7.42 -8.00 -28.05
C ALA A 25 8.83 -8.55 -27.75
N LEU A 26 9.02 -9.85 -27.96
CA LEU A 26 10.34 -10.49 -27.85
C LEU A 26 11.15 -10.25 -29.13
N ARG A 27 12.30 -9.56 -29.01
CA ARG A 27 13.15 -9.19 -30.17
C ARG A 27 14.04 -10.31 -30.69
N ASN A 28 14.40 -11.25 -29.83
CA ASN A 28 15.26 -12.41 -30.09
C ASN A 28 14.48 -13.70 -29.79
N PRO A 29 13.61 -14.16 -30.74
CA PRO A 29 12.73 -15.32 -30.55
C PRO A 29 13.47 -16.62 -30.24
N GLU A 30 14.74 -16.73 -30.61
CA GLU A 30 15.61 -17.88 -30.31
C GLU A 30 15.79 -18.11 -28.81
N LEU A 31 15.64 -17.07 -27.98
CA LEU A 31 15.71 -17.17 -26.51
C LEU A 31 14.36 -17.49 -25.85
N SER A 32 13.28 -17.62 -26.64
CA SER A 32 11.91 -17.84 -26.14
C SER A 32 11.78 -19.06 -25.22
N GLY A 33 12.50 -20.14 -25.52
CA GLY A 33 12.49 -21.38 -24.72
C GLY A 33 13.28 -21.34 -23.42
N SER A 34 13.98 -20.23 -23.13
CA SER A 34 14.81 -20.11 -21.92
C SER A 34 13.92 -19.96 -20.68
N VAL A 35 14.26 -20.67 -19.60
CA VAL A 35 13.50 -20.67 -18.35
C VAL A 35 13.94 -19.52 -17.45
N ILE A 36 12.97 -18.73 -16.98
CA ILE A 36 13.17 -17.70 -15.96
C ILE A 36 13.21 -18.40 -14.60
N GLU A 37 14.37 -18.37 -13.96
CA GLU A 37 14.58 -19.01 -12.66
C GLU A 37 14.34 -18.02 -11.52
N HIS A 38 14.72 -16.75 -11.73
CA HIS A 38 14.73 -15.75 -10.67
C HIS A 38 14.23 -14.39 -11.16
N LEU A 39 13.69 -13.59 -10.23
CA LEU A 39 13.51 -12.17 -10.41
C LEU A 39 14.61 -11.43 -9.65
N SER A 40 15.25 -10.45 -10.29
CA SER A 40 16.34 -9.70 -9.65
C SER A 40 16.32 -8.22 -10.01
N SER A 41 17.05 -7.42 -9.24
CA SER A 41 17.48 -6.09 -9.66
C SER A 41 18.59 -6.23 -10.71
N LEU A 42 18.77 -5.19 -11.52
CA LEU A 42 19.81 -5.19 -12.56
C LEU A 42 21.22 -5.39 -11.97
N ASP A 43 21.51 -4.76 -10.82
CA ASP A 43 22.83 -4.80 -10.20
C ASP A 43 23.18 -6.17 -9.59
N ASN A 44 22.17 -7.00 -9.29
CA ASN A 44 22.32 -8.34 -8.73
C ASN A 44 21.84 -9.41 -9.71
N ALA A 45 21.89 -9.13 -11.01
CA ALA A 45 21.42 -10.06 -12.03
C ALA A 45 22.41 -11.20 -12.20
N GLU A 46 21.91 -12.42 -12.07
CA GLU A 46 22.64 -13.66 -12.34
C GLU A 46 22.02 -14.37 -13.55
N PRO A 47 22.71 -15.37 -14.15
CA PRO A 47 22.11 -16.23 -15.16
C PRO A 47 20.74 -16.75 -14.70
N GLY A 48 19.77 -16.81 -15.60
CA GLY A 48 18.38 -17.18 -15.27
C GLY A 48 17.52 -16.03 -14.71
N SER A 49 18.10 -14.85 -14.42
CA SER A 49 17.36 -13.71 -13.89
C SER A 49 16.55 -12.98 -14.97
N LEU A 50 15.28 -12.70 -14.67
CA LEU A 50 14.50 -11.65 -15.33
C LEU A 50 14.67 -10.35 -14.54
N VAL A 51 14.90 -9.25 -15.26
CA VAL A 51 15.01 -7.88 -14.71
C VAL A 51 14.14 -6.92 -15.51
N PHE A 52 14.08 -5.65 -15.12
CA PHE A 52 13.46 -4.59 -15.93
C PHE A 52 14.32 -3.32 -15.95
N VAL A 53 14.21 -2.55 -17.04
CA VAL A 53 14.88 -1.25 -17.20
C VAL A 53 13.97 -0.28 -17.95
N GLU A 54 13.75 0.91 -17.37
CA GLU A 54 12.90 1.96 -17.97
C GLU A 54 13.68 3.18 -18.45
N SER A 55 14.97 3.28 -18.12
CA SER A 55 15.77 4.47 -18.45
C SER A 55 17.08 4.11 -19.14
N ARG A 56 17.40 4.87 -20.19
CA ARG A 56 18.70 4.82 -20.88
C ARG A 56 19.89 5.03 -19.94
N LYS A 57 19.69 5.64 -18.77
CA LYS A 57 20.75 5.83 -17.76
C LYS A 57 21.38 4.50 -17.30
N PHE A 58 20.65 3.39 -17.40
CA PHE A 58 21.11 2.06 -17.00
C PHE A 58 21.75 1.26 -18.15
N ALA A 59 21.97 1.87 -19.33
CA ALA A 59 22.57 1.19 -20.48
C ALA A 59 23.97 0.63 -20.19
N LYS A 60 24.76 1.26 -19.31
CA LYS A 60 26.06 0.72 -18.88
C LYS A 60 25.88 -0.55 -18.05
N ALA A 61 25.04 -0.49 -17.01
CA ALA A 61 24.74 -1.63 -16.16
C ALA A 61 24.13 -2.81 -16.94
N LEU A 62 23.32 -2.54 -17.97
CA LEU A 62 22.78 -3.56 -18.87
C LEU A 62 23.85 -4.33 -19.64
N ARG A 63 24.93 -3.66 -20.07
CA ARG A 63 26.02 -4.32 -20.80
C ARG A 63 26.86 -5.24 -19.92
N GLU A 64 26.96 -4.90 -18.64
CA GLU A 64 27.70 -5.68 -17.64
C GLU A 64 26.81 -6.73 -16.95
N SER A 65 25.51 -6.73 -17.25
CA SER A 65 24.52 -7.62 -16.64
C SER A 65 24.66 -9.06 -17.11
N ARG A 66 24.39 -10.00 -16.20
CA ARG A 66 24.29 -11.44 -16.47
C ARG A 66 22.85 -11.94 -16.51
N ALA A 67 21.87 -11.03 -16.61
CA ALA A 67 20.46 -11.38 -16.71
C ALA A 67 20.19 -12.28 -17.93
N LEU A 68 19.24 -13.21 -17.77
CA LEU A 68 18.71 -13.98 -18.89
C LEU A 68 17.79 -13.12 -19.77
N ALA A 69 16.93 -12.32 -19.14
CA ALA A 69 15.89 -11.57 -19.83
C ALA A 69 15.68 -10.20 -19.19
N VAL A 70 15.24 -9.24 -19.99
CA VAL A 70 14.92 -7.88 -19.53
C VAL A 70 13.62 -7.38 -20.16
N PHE A 71 12.73 -6.88 -19.31
CA PHE A 71 11.67 -5.98 -19.77
C PHE A 71 12.25 -4.58 -19.98
N CYS A 72 12.05 -3.99 -21.15
CA CYS A 72 12.50 -2.62 -21.40
C CYS A 72 11.57 -1.84 -22.32
N SER A 73 11.72 -0.51 -22.31
CA SER A 73 11.08 0.36 -23.27
C SER A 73 11.77 0.25 -24.65
N GLU A 74 11.04 0.60 -25.70
CA GLU A 74 11.53 0.55 -27.09
C GLU A 74 12.85 1.34 -27.28
N ASP A 75 12.98 2.45 -26.56
CA ASP A 75 14.14 3.33 -26.66
C ASP A 75 15.41 2.79 -25.95
N VAL A 76 15.26 1.74 -25.14
CA VAL A 76 16.35 1.00 -24.49
C VAL A 76 16.69 -0.28 -25.24
N ALA A 77 15.77 -0.84 -26.03
CA ALA A 77 15.91 -2.15 -26.67
C ALA A 77 17.22 -2.30 -27.48
N SER A 78 17.60 -1.29 -28.26
CA SER A 78 18.85 -1.28 -29.05
C SER A 78 20.16 -1.26 -28.23
N LYS A 79 20.07 -1.10 -26.90
CA LYS A 79 21.22 -1.10 -25.98
C LYS A 79 21.35 -2.42 -25.23
N VAL A 80 20.37 -3.31 -25.33
CA VAL A 80 20.41 -4.62 -24.69
C VAL A 80 21.36 -5.52 -25.49
N PRO A 81 22.32 -6.20 -24.83
CA PRO A 81 23.17 -7.19 -25.49
C PRO A 81 22.36 -8.32 -26.14
N ASP A 82 22.80 -8.81 -27.31
CA ASP A 82 22.08 -9.84 -28.08
C ASP A 82 21.86 -11.15 -27.30
N ASN A 83 22.73 -11.44 -26.33
CA ASN A 83 22.64 -12.62 -25.47
C ASN A 83 21.62 -12.52 -24.32
N ILE A 84 20.92 -11.38 -24.20
CA ILE A 84 19.85 -11.17 -23.21
C ILE A 84 18.51 -11.09 -23.94
N ALA A 85 17.55 -11.90 -23.50
CA ALA A 85 16.22 -11.89 -24.09
C ALA A 85 15.52 -10.55 -23.84
N THR A 86 15.16 -9.85 -24.93
CA THR A 86 14.69 -8.46 -24.88
C THR A 86 13.18 -8.42 -25.06
N LEU A 87 12.46 -8.18 -23.96
CA LEU A 87 11.01 -8.09 -23.90
C LEU A 87 10.59 -6.62 -23.93
N VAL A 88 10.17 -6.13 -25.10
CA VAL A 88 9.84 -4.72 -25.29
C VAL A 88 8.38 -4.44 -24.94
N THR A 89 8.15 -3.48 -24.04
CA THR A 89 6.82 -3.08 -23.56
C THR A 89 6.77 -1.58 -23.21
N PRO A 90 5.61 -0.91 -23.36
CA PRO A 90 5.44 0.45 -22.85
C PRO A 90 5.44 0.57 -21.32
N SER A 91 5.39 -0.54 -20.57
CA SER A 91 5.34 -0.51 -19.10
C SER A 91 6.22 -1.58 -18.44
N PRO A 92 7.55 -1.50 -18.59
CA PRO A 92 8.48 -2.55 -18.15
C PRO A 92 8.34 -2.92 -16.67
N HIS A 93 8.22 -1.93 -15.78
CA HIS A 93 8.08 -2.19 -14.35
C HIS A 93 6.74 -2.87 -14.01
N ARG A 94 5.64 -2.47 -14.66
CA ARG A 94 4.32 -3.07 -14.45
C ARG A 94 4.33 -4.54 -14.86
N ASP A 95 4.91 -4.85 -16.01
CA ASP A 95 4.93 -6.19 -16.58
C ASP A 95 5.88 -7.10 -15.79
N PHE A 96 7.02 -6.58 -15.34
CA PHE A 96 7.87 -7.25 -14.37
C PHE A 96 7.12 -7.59 -13.07
N ALA A 97 6.37 -6.62 -12.50
CA ALA A 97 5.57 -6.85 -11.31
C ALA A 97 4.45 -7.87 -11.56
N MET A 98 3.86 -7.92 -12.76
CA MET A 98 2.88 -8.94 -13.14
C MET A 98 3.50 -10.34 -13.10
N ILE A 99 4.67 -10.53 -13.71
CA ILE A 99 5.41 -11.80 -13.64
C ILE A 99 5.76 -12.14 -12.18
N GLY A 100 6.13 -11.14 -11.38
CA GLY A 100 6.31 -11.29 -9.93
C GLY A 100 5.10 -11.86 -9.20
N ARG A 101 3.91 -11.32 -9.42
CA ARG A 101 2.66 -11.81 -8.80
C ARG A 101 2.32 -13.24 -9.23
N ILE A 102 2.62 -13.58 -10.47
CA ILE A 102 2.40 -14.91 -11.04
C ILE A 102 3.34 -15.94 -10.41
N LEU A 103 4.64 -15.64 -10.36
CA LEU A 103 5.65 -16.55 -9.84
C LEU A 103 5.57 -16.64 -8.31
N PHE A 104 5.26 -15.54 -7.63
CA PHE A 104 5.25 -15.47 -6.16
C PHE A 104 3.89 -14.98 -5.64
N PRO A 105 2.81 -15.77 -5.81
CA PRO A 105 1.48 -15.36 -5.41
C PRO A 105 1.36 -15.12 -3.90
N THR A 106 2.11 -15.86 -3.09
CA THR A 106 2.15 -15.70 -1.62
C THR A 106 2.81 -14.39 -1.17
N ALA A 107 3.63 -13.76 -2.02
CA ALA A 107 4.19 -12.43 -1.77
C ALA A 107 3.19 -11.31 -2.07
N ALA A 108 2.17 -11.59 -2.91
CA ALA A 108 1.12 -10.63 -3.26
C ALA A 108 -0.13 -10.79 -2.39
N LYS A 109 -0.45 -12.03 -1.99
CA LYS A 109 -1.54 -12.35 -1.06
C LYS A 109 -0.97 -13.18 0.09
N PRO A 110 -0.90 -12.63 1.31
CA PRO A 110 -0.39 -13.36 2.46
C PRO A 110 -1.12 -14.68 2.70
N ALA A 111 -0.36 -15.72 3.04
CA ALA A 111 -0.86 -17.04 3.39
C ALA A 111 -0.85 -17.24 4.91
N PRO A 112 -1.55 -18.25 5.46
CA PRO A 112 -1.45 -18.60 6.88
C PRO A 112 0.00 -18.84 7.28
N TRP A 113 0.44 -18.25 8.39
CA TRP A 113 1.85 -18.30 8.82
C TRP A 113 2.23 -19.69 9.30
N PHE A 114 1.27 -20.43 9.83
CA PHE A 114 1.46 -21.80 10.31
C PHE A 114 1.07 -22.86 9.29
N GLY A 115 0.65 -22.47 8.08
CA GLY A 115 0.21 -23.38 7.02
C GLY A 115 -1.10 -24.12 7.30
N GLU A 116 -1.77 -23.79 8.40
CA GLU A 116 -3.07 -24.36 8.78
C GLU A 116 -4.21 -23.61 8.09
N TYR A 117 -5.24 -24.35 7.68
CA TYR A 117 -6.46 -23.80 7.09
C TYR A 117 -7.68 -24.19 7.93
N GLY A 118 -8.71 -23.36 7.88
CA GLY A 118 -9.90 -23.51 8.71
C GLY A 118 -9.76 -22.86 10.08
N ILE A 119 -10.59 -23.26 11.03
CA ILE A 119 -10.65 -22.65 12.37
C ILE A 119 -9.77 -23.45 13.32
N SER A 120 -8.72 -22.82 13.83
CA SER A 120 -7.85 -23.42 14.84
C SER A 120 -8.63 -23.69 16.14
N PRO A 121 -8.42 -24.83 16.81
CA PRO A 121 -9.02 -25.11 18.12
C PRO A 121 -8.50 -24.16 19.23
N GLN A 122 -7.43 -23.43 18.96
CA GLN A 122 -6.86 -22.43 19.86
C GLN A 122 -7.37 -21.00 19.56
N ALA A 123 -8.26 -20.84 18.59
CA ALA A 123 -8.97 -19.59 18.34
C ALA A 123 -10.22 -19.50 19.22
N PHE A 124 -10.64 -18.28 19.56
CA PHE A 124 -11.94 -18.03 20.18
C PHE A 124 -12.89 -17.45 19.14
N VAL A 125 -13.97 -18.17 18.84
CA VAL A 125 -15.05 -17.70 17.96
C VAL A 125 -16.35 -17.71 18.76
N HIS A 126 -16.97 -16.54 18.92
CA HIS A 126 -18.24 -16.44 19.63
C HIS A 126 -19.34 -17.23 18.90
N PRO A 127 -20.26 -17.94 19.60
CA PRO A 127 -21.29 -18.77 18.96
C PRO A 127 -22.24 -18.03 17.99
N GLU A 128 -22.44 -16.73 18.21
CA GLU A 128 -23.25 -15.86 17.33
C GLU A 128 -22.47 -15.24 16.15
N ALA A 129 -21.15 -15.47 16.06
CA ALA A 129 -20.38 -15.05 14.90
C ALA A 129 -20.75 -15.91 13.68
N LYS A 130 -20.72 -15.29 12.49
CA LYS A 130 -21.02 -15.97 11.22
C LYS A 130 -19.80 -15.95 10.33
N LEU A 131 -19.28 -17.12 10.01
CA LEU A 131 -18.14 -17.30 9.12
C LEU A 131 -18.63 -18.01 7.86
N GLU A 132 -18.31 -17.46 6.69
CA GLU A 132 -18.54 -18.12 5.41
C GLU A 132 -17.52 -19.28 5.19
N GLU A 133 -17.71 -20.07 4.13
CA GLU A 133 -16.83 -21.18 3.78
C GLU A 133 -15.40 -20.73 3.43
N GLY A 134 -14.40 -21.52 3.81
CA GLY A 134 -12.99 -21.25 3.50
C GLY A 134 -12.34 -20.16 4.36
N VAL A 135 -13.05 -19.60 5.35
CA VAL A 135 -12.43 -18.73 6.36
C VAL A 135 -11.37 -19.50 7.15
N THR A 136 -10.19 -18.90 7.29
CA THR A 136 -9.12 -19.43 8.14
C THR A 136 -8.95 -18.53 9.36
N VAL A 137 -8.91 -19.13 10.54
CA VAL A 137 -8.75 -18.45 11.83
C VAL A 137 -7.62 -19.13 12.60
N GLU A 138 -6.50 -18.44 12.72
CA GLU A 138 -5.29 -19.00 13.35
C GLU A 138 -5.37 -18.97 14.89
N ALA A 139 -4.46 -19.71 15.54
CA ALA A 139 -4.40 -19.82 16.99
C ALA A 139 -4.32 -18.46 17.69
N GLY A 140 -5.13 -18.29 18.74
CA GLY A 140 -5.19 -17.07 19.54
C GLY A 140 -5.95 -15.90 18.90
N ALA A 141 -6.47 -16.04 17.67
CA ALA A 141 -7.39 -15.05 17.11
C ALA A 141 -8.74 -15.06 17.85
N VAL A 142 -9.39 -13.90 17.90
CA VAL A 142 -10.66 -13.68 18.62
C VAL A 142 -11.69 -13.07 17.67
N ILE A 143 -12.84 -13.74 17.52
CA ILE A 143 -13.99 -13.25 16.75
C ILE A 143 -15.17 -13.05 17.71
N GLY A 144 -15.59 -11.80 17.86
CA GLY A 144 -16.61 -11.36 18.81
C GLY A 144 -18.05 -11.70 18.40
N ARG A 145 -18.99 -11.43 19.31
CA ARG A 145 -20.43 -11.68 19.12
C ARG A 145 -20.96 -10.96 17.88
N GLY A 146 -21.76 -11.65 17.08
CA GLY A 146 -22.43 -11.07 15.91
C GLY A 146 -21.49 -10.61 14.79
N ALA A 147 -20.19 -10.86 14.90
CA ALA A 147 -19.24 -10.54 13.84
C ALA A 147 -19.50 -11.43 12.61
N GLU A 148 -19.31 -10.87 11.42
CA GLU A 148 -19.47 -11.57 10.15
C GLU A 148 -18.14 -11.55 9.37
N VAL A 149 -17.67 -12.71 8.90
CA VAL A 149 -16.41 -12.86 8.15
C VAL A 149 -16.65 -13.62 6.86
N GLY A 150 -16.31 -12.99 5.73
CA GLY A 150 -16.54 -13.51 4.39
C GLY A 150 -15.52 -14.58 3.94
N SER A 151 -15.90 -15.34 2.91
CA SER A 151 -15.19 -16.51 2.39
C SER A 151 -13.74 -16.23 2.03
N GLY A 152 -12.85 -17.18 2.30
CA GLY A 152 -11.44 -17.10 1.95
C GLY A 152 -10.64 -16.02 2.71
N THR A 153 -11.25 -15.37 3.69
CA THR A 153 -10.57 -14.42 4.59
C THR A 153 -9.70 -15.17 5.59
N LEU A 154 -8.48 -14.67 5.76
CA LEU A 154 -7.51 -15.13 6.76
C LEU A 154 -7.50 -14.17 7.96
N VAL A 155 -7.86 -14.69 9.12
CA VAL A 155 -7.72 -14.02 10.42
C VAL A 155 -6.55 -14.64 11.16
N SER A 156 -5.43 -13.90 11.19
CA SER A 156 -4.15 -14.40 11.69
C SER A 156 -4.09 -14.39 13.22
N SER A 157 -3.06 -15.04 13.77
CA SER A 157 -2.88 -15.16 15.22
C SER A 157 -2.97 -13.83 15.95
N THR A 158 -3.65 -13.84 17.09
CA THR A 158 -3.87 -12.69 17.99
C THR A 158 -4.63 -11.50 17.38
N ALA A 159 -5.14 -11.61 16.15
CA ALA A 159 -6.06 -10.63 15.61
C ALA A 159 -7.40 -10.67 16.35
N VAL A 160 -8.02 -9.51 16.54
CA VAL A 160 -9.31 -9.36 17.21
C VAL A 160 -10.30 -8.69 16.27
N ILE A 161 -11.40 -9.39 15.97
CA ILE A 161 -12.57 -8.84 15.29
C ILE A 161 -13.65 -8.64 16.36
N GLY A 162 -13.95 -7.37 16.67
CA GLY A 162 -14.89 -6.97 17.70
C GLY A 162 -16.35 -7.30 17.36
N GLU A 163 -17.21 -7.10 18.36
CA GLU A 163 -18.65 -7.33 18.23
C GLU A 163 -19.27 -6.58 17.05
N ASN A 164 -20.17 -7.25 16.33
CA ASN A 164 -20.94 -6.75 15.19
C ASN A 164 -20.12 -6.16 14.03
N CYS A 165 -18.79 -6.36 14.03
CA CYS A 165 -17.94 -5.96 12.92
C CYS A 165 -18.16 -6.88 11.72
N ARG A 166 -17.97 -6.34 10.52
CA ARG A 166 -18.12 -7.10 9.27
C ARG A 166 -16.80 -7.05 8.52
N VAL A 167 -16.29 -8.20 8.12
CA VAL A 167 -15.13 -8.35 7.26
C VAL A 167 -15.57 -9.09 6.01
N GLY A 168 -15.31 -8.52 4.85
CA GLY A 168 -15.66 -9.12 3.57
C GLY A 168 -14.85 -10.37 3.23
N ARG A 169 -14.87 -10.72 1.95
CA ARG A 169 -14.25 -11.93 1.40
C ARG A 169 -12.81 -11.68 0.99
N GLU A 170 -12.00 -12.73 1.00
CA GLU A 170 -10.62 -12.72 0.51
C GLU A 170 -9.74 -11.67 1.22
N CYS A 171 -10.05 -11.32 2.47
CA CYS A 171 -9.30 -10.36 3.26
C CYS A 171 -8.12 -11.02 3.97
N TYR A 172 -7.13 -10.21 4.33
CA TYR A 172 -6.04 -10.61 5.20
C TYR A 172 -6.01 -9.71 6.43
N ILE A 173 -6.31 -10.30 7.58
CA ILE A 173 -6.24 -9.65 8.88
C ILE A 173 -4.98 -10.19 9.57
N ALA A 174 -3.90 -9.43 9.52
CA ALA A 174 -2.59 -9.86 10.01
C ALA A 174 -2.52 -9.96 11.55
N PRO A 175 -1.42 -10.50 12.11
CA PRO A 175 -1.29 -10.63 13.54
C PRO A 175 -1.41 -9.32 14.31
N SER A 176 -2.01 -9.40 15.51
CA SER A 176 -2.22 -8.25 16.41
C SER A 176 -3.04 -7.09 15.84
N VAL A 177 -3.76 -7.28 14.74
CA VAL A 177 -4.75 -6.32 14.25
C VAL A 177 -5.96 -6.32 15.19
N SER A 178 -6.54 -5.14 15.46
CA SER A 178 -7.80 -5.04 16.19
C SER A 178 -8.82 -4.19 15.44
N ILE A 179 -10.00 -4.76 15.23
CA ILE A 179 -11.12 -4.15 14.51
C ILE A 179 -12.29 -4.01 15.48
N GLN A 180 -12.84 -2.81 15.60
CA GLN A 180 -14.03 -2.53 16.40
C GLN A 180 -14.90 -1.49 15.68
N TYR A 181 -16.22 -1.51 15.87
CA TYR A 181 -17.15 -0.54 15.27
C TYR A 181 -16.92 -0.29 13.77
N SER A 182 -16.63 -1.33 13.00
CA SER A 182 -16.14 -1.20 11.62
C SER A 182 -16.76 -2.17 10.65
N PHE A 183 -16.94 -1.72 9.40
CA PHE A 183 -17.26 -2.56 8.25
C PHE A 183 -16.12 -2.49 7.25
N ILE A 184 -15.62 -3.67 6.87
CA ILE A 184 -14.49 -3.87 5.98
C ILE A 184 -14.99 -4.60 4.73
N GLY A 185 -14.66 -4.07 3.56
CA GLY A 185 -14.98 -4.64 2.26
C GLY A 185 -14.21 -5.93 1.95
N ASN A 186 -14.17 -6.28 0.67
CA ASN A 186 -13.50 -7.48 0.17
C ASN A 186 -12.06 -7.18 -0.24
N ARG A 187 -11.18 -8.20 -0.21
CA ARG A 187 -9.78 -8.10 -0.65
C ARG A 187 -9.01 -6.99 0.10
N VAL A 188 -9.39 -6.74 1.35
CA VAL A 188 -8.72 -5.77 2.22
C VAL A 188 -7.58 -6.45 2.95
N HIS A 189 -6.39 -5.86 2.93
CA HIS A 189 -5.25 -6.32 3.73
C HIS A 189 -4.94 -5.32 4.84
N LEU A 190 -5.04 -5.78 6.08
CA LEU A 190 -4.60 -5.05 7.27
C LEU A 190 -3.31 -5.70 7.77
N TYR A 191 -2.19 -5.00 7.65
CA TYR A 191 -0.87 -5.49 8.06
C TYR A 191 -0.69 -5.45 9.60
N PRO A 192 0.36 -6.09 10.15
CA PRO A 192 0.46 -6.32 11.59
C PRO A 192 0.28 -5.08 12.45
N GLY A 193 -0.51 -5.20 13.52
CA GLY A 193 -0.71 -4.14 14.52
C GLY A 193 -1.65 -3.00 14.11
N VAL A 194 -2.27 -3.04 12.93
CA VAL A 194 -3.29 -2.05 12.53
C VAL A 194 -4.44 -1.99 13.54
N ARG A 195 -4.89 -0.77 13.86
CA ARG A 195 -6.01 -0.50 14.78
C ARG A 195 -7.12 0.23 14.06
N VAL A 196 -8.34 -0.33 14.09
CA VAL A 196 -9.50 0.22 13.38
C VAL A 196 -10.67 0.43 14.32
N GLY A 197 -11.18 1.65 14.34
CA GLY A 197 -12.43 2.05 14.98
C GLY A 197 -12.35 2.33 16.48
N GLN A 198 -11.16 2.64 16.98
CA GLN A 198 -11.00 3.26 18.30
C GLN A 198 -11.60 4.67 18.32
N ASP A 199 -11.83 5.22 19.51
CA ASP A 199 -12.31 6.59 19.64
C ASP A 199 -11.29 7.59 19.10
N GLY A 200 -11.76 8.56 18.31
CA GLY A 200 -10.97 9.73 17.97
C GLY A 200 -10.72 10.66 19.16
N PHE A 201 -9.88 11.67 18.92
CA PHE A 201 -9.50 12.69 19.90
C PHE A 201 -10.61 13.74 20.13
N GLY A 202 -11.75 13.32 20.67
CA GLY A 202 -12.89 14.18 20.96
C GLY A 202 -13.00 14.57 22.43
N TYR A 203 -12.64 15.82 22.76
CA TYR A 203 -12.71 16.35 24.13
C TYR A 203 -13.21 17.79 24.13
N VAL A 204 -13.92 18.20 25.18
CA VAL A 204 -14.44 19.55 25.38
C VAL A 204 -14.13 20.05 26.78
N GLY A 205 -13.99 21.36 26.96
CA GLY A 205 -13.89 21.97 28.28
C GLY A 205 -15.26 22.01 28.97
N GLY A 206 -15.31 21.54 30.21
CA GLY A 206 -16.48 21.58 31.07
C GLY A 206 -16.17 22.17 32.46
N PRO A 207 -17.18 22.33 33.32
CA PRO A 207 -17.02 23.00 34.63
C PRO A 207 -15.99 22.35 35.56
N SER A 208 -15.72 21.04 35.38
CA SER A 208 -14.79 20.26 36.22
C SER A 208 -13.48 19.89 35.51
N GLY A 209 -13.25 20.38 34.30
CA GLY A 209 -12.06 20.07 33.50
C GLY A 209 -12.38 19.60 32.10
N ILE A 210 -11.58 18.68 31.55
CA ILE A 210 -11.75 18.15 30.20
C ILE A 210 -12.71 16.96 30.23
N GLU A 211 -13.76 17.02 29.42
CA GLU A 211 -14.80 16.00 29.32
C GLU A 211 -14.71 15.29 27.96
N LYS A 212 -14.94 13.97 27.97
CA LYS A 212 -14.87 13.13 26.77
C LYS A 212 -16.13 13.29 25.93
N ILE A 213 -15.96 13.52 24.63
CA ILE A 213 -17.05 13.50 23.65
C ILE A 213 -17.24 12.05 23.16
N PRO A 214 -18.42 11.44 23.37
CA PRO A 214 -18.70 10.11 22.83
C PRO A 214 -18.54 10.07 21.31
N GLN A 215 -17.75 9.10 20.83
CA GLN A 215 -17.63 8.79 19.41
C GLN A 215 -18.63 7.68 19.11
N LEU A 216 -19.64 7.96 18.29
CA LEU A 216 -20.77 7.07 18.02
C LEU A 216 -20.84 6.63 16.55
N GLY A 217 -19.97 7.17 15.70
CA GLY A 217 -19.80 6.74 14.32
C GLY A 217 -18.99 5.45 14.22
N ARG A 218 -18.67 5.08 12.98
CA ARG A 218 -17.95 3.85 12.63
C ARG A 218 -16.75 4.15 11.74
N VAL A 219 -16.06 3.10 11.34
CA VAL A 219 -15.13 3.11 10.20
C VAL A 219 -15.70 2.25 9.08
N ILE A 220 -15.64 2.75 7.85
CA ILE A 220 -15.98 2.00 6.65
C ILE A 220 -14.73 1.92 5.77
N ILE A 221 -14.22 0.71 5.54
CA ILE A 221 -13.12 0.46 4.62
C ILE A 221 -13.69 -0.28 3.42
N GLN A 222 -13.53 0.28 2.23
CA GLN A 222 -14.02 -0.31 0.98
C GLN A 222 -13.08 -1.39 0.43
N ASP A 223 -13.45 -1.98 -0.70
CA ASP A 223 -12.74 -3.10 -1.33
C ASP A 223 -11.30 -2.73 -1.75
N ASP A 224 -10.43 -3.74 -1.84
CA ASP A 224 -9.07 -3.64 -2.40
C ASP A 224 -8.13 -2.65 -1.67
N VAL A 225 -8.49 -2.26 -0.43
CA VAL A 225 -7.66 -1.38 0.41
C VAL A 225 -6.52 -2.16 1.06
N GLU A 226 -5.34 -1.55 1.13
CA GLU A 226 -4.23 -2.08 1.93
C GLU A 226 -3.77 -1.06 2.95
N ILE A 227 -3.58 -1.50 4.19
CA ILE A 227 -3.24 -0.64 5.34
C ILE A 227 -2.04 -1.21 6.06
N GLY A 228 -0.94 -0.45 6.01
CA GLY A 228 0.37 -0.81 6.54
C GLY A 228 0.41 -0.96 8.05
N ALA A 229 1.47 -1.61 8.53
CA ALA A 229 1.66 -1.99 9.91
C ALA A 229 1.56 -0.79 10.87
N ASN A 230 0.92 -1.03 12.02
CA ASN A 230 0.71 -0.06 13.09
C ASN A 230 0.01 1.25 12.69
N THR A 231 -0.69 1.27 11.55
CA THR A 231 -1.57 2.38 11.18
C THR A 231 -2.84 2.35 12.03
N THR A 232 -3.31 3.54 12.41
CA THR A 232 -4.42 3.77 13.33
C THR A 232 -5.53 4.56 12.65
N ILE A 233 -6.76 4.07 12.75
CA ILE A 233 -7.94 4.66 12.10
C ILE A 233 -9.04 4.83 13.13
N ASP A 234 -9.34 6.08 13.45
CA ASP A 234 -10.34 6.40 14.45
C ASP A 234 -11.74 6.35 13.84
N ARG A 235 -12.71 5.84 14.61
CA ARG A 235 -14.13 5.94 14.23
C ARG A 235 -14.58 7.39 14.29
N GLY A 236 -15.55 7.72 13.46
CA GLY A 236 -16.07 9.08 13.44
C GLY A 236 -16.93 9.41 14.67
N ALA A 237 -17.12 10.70 14.93
CA ALA A 237 -17.91 11.16 16.08
C ALA A 237 -19.41 10.86 15.92
N LEU A 238 -20.00 11.27 14.80
CA LEU A 238 -21.41 10.98 14.44
C LEU A 238 -21.54 10.45 13.03
N LYS A 239 -20.71 10.95 12.10
CA LYS A 239 -20.51 10.36 10.78
C LYS A 239 -19.48 9.26 10.86
N ASP A 240 -19.35 8.47 9.80
CA ASP A 240 -18.31 7.47 9.69
C ASP A 240 -16.99 8.10 9.19
N THR A 241 -15.87 7.47 9.53
CA THR A 241 -14.58 7.63 8.84
C THR A 241 -14.59 6.67 7.65
N VAL A 242 -14.22 7.11 6.44
CA VAL A 242 -14.32 6.28 5.23
C VAL A 242 -12.99 6.22 4.48
N ILE A 243 -12.59 5.00 4.11
CA ILE A 243 -11.45 4.74 3.24
C ILE A 243 -11.96 4.16 1.92
N GLY A 244 -11.75 4.91 0.84
CA GLY A 244 -12.23 4.57 -0.50
C GLY A 244 -11.47 3.40 -1.13
N GLU A 245 -12.17 2.71 -2.04
CA GLU A 245 -11.71 1.51 -2.73
C GLU A 245 -10.30 1.64 -3.33
N GLY A 246 -9.50 0.59 -3.20
CA GLY A 246 -8.18 0.49 -3.85
C GLY A 246 -7.10 1.41 -3.27
N THR A 247 -7.40 2.18 -2.23
CA THR A 247 -6.44 3.05 -1.56
C THR A 247 -5.36 2.25 -0.83
N LYS A 248 -4.11 2.71 -0.91
CA LYS A 248 -2.95 2.09 -0.26
C LYS A 248 -2.37 3.05 0.78
N ILE A 249 -2.39 2.61 2.03
CA ILE A 249 -1.91 3.37 3.18
C ILE A 249 -0.72 2.62 3.73
N ASP A 250 0.42 3.29 3.84
CA ASP A 250 1.67 2.72 4.32
C ASP A 250 1.67 2.65 5.87
N ASN A 251 2.81 2.25 6.43
CA ASN A 251 2.99 2.02 7.86
C ASN A 251 2.92 3.31 8.68
N LEU A 252 2.49 3.18 9.94
CA LEU A 252 2.53 4.26 10.94
C LEU A 252 1.79 5.54 10.51
N VAL A 253 0.69 5.39 9.77
CA VAL A 253 -0.20 6.50 9.42
C VAL A 253 -1.26 6.68 10.52
N GLN A 254 -1.59 7.92 10.85
CA GLN A 254 -2.73 8.27 11.70
C GLN A 254 -3.86 8.85 10.86
N ILE A 255 -5.04 8.23 10.95
CA ILE A 255 -6.29 8.73 10.36
C ILE A 255 -7.26 9.06 11.50
N ALA A 256 -7.51 10.35 11.71
CA ALA A 256 -8.42 10.82 12.75
C ALA A 256 -9.89 10.59 12.39
N HIS A 257 -10.77 10.92 13.35
CA HIS A 257 -12.21 10.76 13.21
C HIS A 257 -12.79 11.56 12.03
N ASN A 258 -13.80 11.00 11.37
CA ASN A 258 -14.56 11.64 10.28
C ASN A 258 -13.77 11.95 9.01
N VAL A 259 -12.53 11.49 8.90
CA VAL A 259 -11.75 11.63 7.67
C VAL A 259 -12.42 10.85 6.55
N GLN A 260 -12.49 11.47 5.37
CA GLN A 260 -13.00 10.85 4.15
C GLN A 260 -11.88 10.76 3.13
N ILE A 261 -11.42 9.55 2.83
CA ILE A 261 -10.39 9.31 1.80
C ILE A 261 -11.06 8.70 0.58
N GLY A 262 -10.80 9.28 -0.58
CA GLY A 262 -11.28 8.81 -1.88
C GLY A 262 -10.63 7.50 -2.31
N ARG A 263 -10.90 7.13 -3.56
CA ARG A 263 -10.44 5.86 -4.16
C ARG A 263 -9.03 5.97 -4.73
N TYR A 264 -8.31 4.86 -4.72
CA TYR A 264 -6.98 4.73 -5.32
C TYR A 264 -5.97 5.78 -4.86
N CYS A 265 -6.08 6.25 -3.61
CA CYS A 265 -5.11 7.16 -3.01
C CYS A 265 -3.84 6.39 -2.61
N LEU A 266 -2.70 7.07 -2.60
CA LEU A 266 -1.44 6.55 -2.06
C LEU A 266 -0.99 7.43 -0.90
N ILE A 267 -0.91 6.87 0.30
CA ILE A 267 -0.55 7.59 1.52
C ILE A 267 0.69 6.94 2.12
N ALA A 268 1.84 7.60 1.96
CA ALA A 268 3.12 7.06 2.41
C ALA A 268 3.29 7.14 3.93
N ALA A 269 4.31 6.45 4.46
CA ALA A 269 4.47 6.24 5.88
C ALA A 269 4.52 7.53 6.69
N HIS A 270 4.11 7.45 7.96
CA HIS A 270 4.13 8.56 8.92
C HIS A 270 3.24 9.77 8.57
N CYS A 271 2.31 9.64 7.63
CA CYS A 271 1.33 10.70 7.42
C CYS A 271 0.38 10.83 8.63
N GLY A 272 0.01 12.07 8.96
CA GLY A 272 -0.99 12.38 9.97
C GLY A 272 -2.13 13.17 9.36
N ILE A 273 -3.35 12.64 9.43
CA ILE A 273 -4.54 13.26 8.83
C ILE A 273 -5.49 13.63 9.97
N ALA A 274 -5.61 14.92 10.26
CA ALA A 274 -6.49 15.44 11.29
C ALA A 274 -7.98 15.30 10.90
N GLY A 275 -8.85 15.49 11.90
CA GLY A 275 -10.26 15.13 11.83
C GLY A 275 -11.02 15.84 10.71
N SER A 276 -12.09 15.20 10.27
CA SER A 276 -13.05 15.77 9.31
C SER A 276 -12.46 16.26 7.97
N SER A 277 -11.20 15.95 7.68
CA SER A 277 -10.53 16.29 6.43
C SER A 277 -10.98 15.34 5.31
N THR A 278 -10.99 15.86 4.08
CA THR A 278 -11.40 15.08 2.90
C THR A 278 -10.27 15.03 1.89
N ILE A 279 -10.00 13.84 1.34
CA ILE A 279 -8.97 13.61 0.33
C ILE A 279 -9.66 13.02 -0.91
N GLY A 280 -9.53 13.67 -2.06
CA GLY A 280 -10.13 13.24 -3.32
C GLY A 280 -9.40 12.06 -3.96
N ASP A 281 -10.08 11.40 -4.90
CA ASP A 281 -9.60 10.22 -5.63
C ASP A 281 -8.20 10.41 -6.25
N MET A 282 -7.41 9.34 -6.30
CA MET A 282 -6.08 9.30 -6.92
C MET A 282 -5.06 10.32 -6.38
N THR A 283 -5.27 10.78 -5.14
CA THR A 283 -4.34 11.69 -4.45
C THR A 283 -3.17 10.95 -3.84
N GLN A 284 -2.01 11.59 -3.84
CA GLN A 284 -0.75 11.03 -3.34
C GLN A 284 -0.16 11.92 -2.25
N LEU A 285 0.03 11.36 -1.05
CA LEU A 285 0.70 12.00 0.07
C LEU A 285 2.09 11.37 0.25
N GLY A 286 3.13 12.18 0.09
CA GLY A 286 4.51 11.77 0.41
C GLY A 286 4.70 11.50 1.90
N GLY A 287 5.77 10.78 2.25
CA GLY A 287 5.99 10.36 3.64
C GLY A 287 6.02 11.55 4.60
N SER A 288 5.47 11.36 5.79
CA SER A 288 5.41 12.37 6.85
C SER A 288 4.63 13.65 6.47
N VAL A 289 3.67 13.57 5.55
CA VAL A 289 2.74 14.69 5.30
C VAL A 289 1.76 14.83 6.47
N GLY A 290 1.57 16.05 6.95
CA GLY A 290 0.56 16.39 7.95
C GLY A 290 -0.56 17.23 7.35
N LEU A 291 -1.82 16.81 7.54
CA LEU A 291 -3.01 17.59 7.17
C LEU A 291 -3.62 18.19 8.43
N ALA A 292 -3.90 19.50 8.40
CA ALA A 292 -4.69 20.18 9.42
C ALA A 292 -6.15 19.70 9.40
N ASP A 293 -6.85 20.01 10.49
CA ASP A 293 -8.25 19.65 10.71
C ASP A 293 -9.15 20.33 9.68
N HIS A 294 -10.19 19.63 9.20
CA HIS A 294 -11.18 20.14 8.23
C HIS A 294 -10.65 20.59 6.85
N VAL A 295 -9.43 20.20 6.46
CA VAL A 295 -8.88 20.53 5.15
C VAL A 295 -9.49 19.67 4.04
N LYS A 296 -9.76 20.28 2.89
CA LYS A 296 -10.19 19.60 1.67
C LYS A 296 -9.05 19.53 0.66
N VAL A 297 -8.57 18.32 0.41
CA VAL A 297 -7.64 18.01 -0.67
C VAL A 297 -8.42 17.43 -1.84
N GLY A 298 -8.33 18.07 -3.00
CA GLY A 298 -8.97 17.65 -4.24
C GLY A 298 -8.45 16.31 -4.78
N ALA A 299 -9.01 15.86 -5.89
CA ALA A 299 -8.59 14.66 -6.60
C ALA A 299 -7.28 14.87 -7.37
N HIS A 300 -6.52 13.80 -7.62
CA HIS A 300 -5.26 13.82 -8.36
C HIS A 300 -4.19 14.78 -7.80
N VAL A 301 -4.28 15.14 -6.52
CA VAL A 301 -3.31 16.02 -5.87
C VAL A 301 -2.03 15.24 -5.55
N GLN A 302 -0.88 15.91 -5.63
CA GLN A 302 0.40 15.35 -5.17
C GLN A 302 1.01 16.26 -4.11
N ILE A 303 1.25 15.73 -2.91
CA ILE A 303 1.85 16.47 -1.80
C ILE A 303 3.23 15.90 -1.50
N ALA A 304 4.27 16.74 -1.60
CA ALA A 304 5.64 16.33 -1.34
C ALA A 304 5.82 15.88 0.12
N ALA A 305 6.76 14.96 0.35
CA ALA A 305 7.08 14.46 1.69
C ALA A 305 7.40 15.59 2.69
N ALA A 306 7.09 15.35 3.96
CA ALA A 306 7.28 16.27 5.09
C ALA A 306 6.56 17.63 4.95
N SER A 307 5.49 17.69 4.15
CA SER A 307 4.71 18.92 3.98
C SER A 307 3.63 19.08 5.05
N GLY A 308 3.36 20.31 5.46
CA GLY A 308 2.30 20.66 6.41
C GLY A 308 1.16 21.40 5.73
N VAL A 309 0.04 20.73 5.49
CA VAL A 309 -1.11 21.28 4.74
C VAL A 309 -2.08 21.95 5.70
N MET A 310 -2.28 23.26 5.52
CA MET A 310 -3.15 24.08 6.37
C MET A 310 -4.34 24.69 5.63
N ASN A 311 -4.42 24.49 4.31
CA ASN A 311 -5.44 25.09 3.45
C ASN A 311 -5.93 24.05 2.44
N ASP A 312 -7.14 24.28 1.93
CA ASP A 312 -7.72 23.48 0.86
C ASP A 312 -6.84 23.50 -0.39
N ILE A 313 -6.76 22.35 -1.06
CA ILE A 313 -5.98 22.17 -2.28
C ILE A 313 -6.93 21.77 -3.42
N PRO A 314 -7.01 22.53 -4.52
CA PRO A 314 -7.79 22.17 -5.70
C PRO A 314 -7.30 20.89 -6.39
N ASP A 315 -8.14 20.29 -7.22
CA ASP A 315 -7.82 19.10 -8.00
C ASP A 315 -6.57 19.27 -8.88
N GLY A 316 -5.78 18.21 -9.02
CA GLY A 316 -4.63 18.12 -9.93
C GLY A 316 -3.40 18.95 -9.51
N GLU A 317 -3.48 19.64 -8.37
CA GLU A 317 -2.41 20.49 -7.87
C GLU A 317 -1.23 19.68 -7.32
N LYS A 318 -0.05 20.32 -7.29
CA LYS A 318 1.16 19.75 -6.68
C LYS A 318 1.70 20.70 -5.63
N TRP A 319 1.76 20.25 -4.39
CA TRP A 319 2.14 21.08 -3.25
C TRP A 319 3.36 20.53 -2.51
N GLY A 320 4.08 21.41 -1.83
CA GLY A 320 5.21 21.03 -0.99
C GLY A 320 5.56 22.10 0.04
N GLY A 321 6.27 21.69 1.10
CA GLY A 321 6.79 22.57 2.15
C GLY A 321 5.97 22.59 3.43
N SER A 322 6.48 23.28 4.44
CA SER A 322 5.78 23.52 5.71
C SER A 322 5.88 25.02 6.05
N PRO A 323 4.78 25.79 5.87
CA PRO A 323 3.48 25.36 5.36
C PRO A 323 3.53 24.96 3.87
N ALA A 324 2.64 24.05 3.47
CA ALA A 324 2.54 23.55 2.11
C ALA A 324 1.98 24.63 1.16
N ARG A 325 2.56 24.74 -0.03
CA ARG A 325 2.21 25.68 -1.09
C ARG A 325 2.39 25.03 -2.46
N PRO A 326 1.89 25.63 -3.57
CA PRO A 326 2.18 25.14 -4.91
C PRO A 326 3.69 24.92 -5.12
N ILE A 327 4.07 23.76 -5.63
CA ILE A 327 5.44 23.22 -5.52
C ILE A 327 6.50 24.12 -6.18
N LYS A 328 6.13 24.79 -7.29
CA LYS A 328 7.00 25.76 -7.98
C LYS A 328 7.24 27.03 -7.17
N GLN A 329 6.26 27.46 -6.39
CA GLN A 329 6.42 28.58 -5.48
C GLN A 329 7.34 28.17 -4.33
N TRP A 330 7.07 27.03 -3.70
CA TRP A 330 7.90 26.52 -2.61
C TRP A 330 9.38 26.38 -3.00
N PHE A 331 9.68 25.79 -4.17
CA PHE A 331 11.07 25.69 -4.63
C PHE A 331 11.75 27.05 -4.83
N ARG A 332 11.03 28.06 -5.33
CA ARG A 332 11.56 29.43 -5.47
C ARG A 332 11.87 30.05 -4.10
N GLU A 333 11.00 29.87 -3.12
CA GLU A 333 11.19 30.37 -1.76
C GLU A 333 12.40 29.69 -1.09
N VAL A 334 12.53 28.36 -1.20
CA VAL A 334 13.69 27.62 -0.68
C VAL A 334 14.98 28.06 -1.36
N ALA A 335 14.97 28.27 -2.68
CA ALA A 335 16.14 28.78 -3.41
C ALA A 335 16.53 30.19 -2.96
N ALA A 336 15.55 31.08 -2.74
CA ALA A 336 15.78 32.42 -2.23
C ALA A 336 16.41 32.39 -0.83
N LEU A 337 15.88 31.60 0.09
CA LEU A 337 16.42 31.41 1.44
C LEU A 337 17.87 30.87 1.42
N ARG A 338 18.14 29.87 0.57
CA ARG A 338 19.50 29.34 0.38
C ARG A 338 20.46 30.42 -0.11
N ASN A 339 20.01 31.28 -1.04
CA ASN A 339 20.85 32.35 -1.56
C ASN A 339 21.09 33.46 -0.53
N MET A 340 20.14 33.78 0.36
CA MET A 340 20.36 34.76 1.44
C MET A 340 21.54 34.36 2.35
N THR A 341 21.70 33.07 2.66
CA THR A 341 22.83 32.59 3.48
C THR A 341 24.19 32.70 2.79
N LYS A 342 24.24 32.82 1.45
CA LYS A 342 25.49 33.01 0.71
C LYS A 342 26.00 34.45 0.77
N PHE A 343 25.12 35.42 1.00
CA PHE A 343 25.49 36.85 1.11
C PHE A 343 26.10 37.22 2.47
N ASN A 344 25.96 36.38 3.50
CA ASN A 344 26.60 36.59 4.81
C ASN A 344 28.00 35.93 4.92
N LYS A 345 28.61 35.50 3.80
CA LYS A 345 30.06 35.30 3.74
C LYS A 345 30.75 36.64 3.46
N GLU A 346 30.58 37.60 4.37
CA GLU A 346 31.49 38.74 4.45
C GLU A 346 32.61 38.44 5.45
N LYS A 347 33.78 38.95 5.09
CA LYS A 347 35.15 38.62 5.53
C LYS A 347 35.39 38.62 7.03
#